data_AF-A0A6S7FD76-F1
#
_entry.id   AF-A0A6S7FD76-F1
#
_cell.length_a   1.000
_cell.length_b   1.000
_cell.length_c   1.000
_cell.angle_alpha   90.00
_cell.angle_beta   90.00
_cell.angle_gamma   90.00
#
_symmetry.space_group_name_H-M   'P 1'
#
loop_
_entity.id
_entity.type
_entity.pdbx_description
1 polymer ?
#
loop_
_entity_poly.entity_id
_entity_poly.type
_entity_poly.pdbx_seq_one_letter_code
_entity_poly.pdbx_strand_id
1 'polypeptide(L)'
;MSFVVNDSCMESLSAVAAHHEDWIIQQAIALLERRIFKVGPCLSGPAAVRDYLRLKLVAEPNEVFAAVFLDSMHQVLAYEPLFRGTINSTAVYPRVVVQRVLELKAAAVVLAHFVARHKMRILCPVFLCAVLGGQERTSWASGQNRGT
;
A
#
# COMPACT_ATOMS: atom_id res chain seq x y z
N MET A 1 8.46 -11.74 70.81
CA MET A 1 7.24 -11.60 70.00
C MET A 1 7.65 -11.02 68.65
N SER A 2 7.82 -11.88 67.65
CA SER A 2 8.21 -11.50 66.29
C SER A 2 6.97 -11.09 65.51
N PHE A 3 6.90 -9.81 65.14
CA PHE A 3 5.87 -9.27 64.26
C PHE A 3 6.10 -9.83 62.85
N VAL A 4 5.24 -10.73 62.41
CA VAL A 4 5.27 -11.28 61.05
C VAL A 4 4.60 -10.26 60.15
N VAL A 5 5.39 -9.56 59.33
CA VAL A 5 4.86 -8.73 58.24
C VAL A 5 4.35 -9.69 57.16
N ASN A 6 3.09 -9.55 56.77
CA ASN A 6 2.45 -10.41 55.79
C ASN A 6 2.89 -10.03 54.36
N ASP A 7 3.47 -10.99 53.61
CA ASP A 7 4.03 -10.80 52.25
C ASP A 7 2.98 -10.50 51.16
N SER A 8 1.69 -10.66 51.45
CA SER A 8 0.60 -10.54 50.48
C SER A 8 0.38 -9.14 49.89
N CYS A 9 0.90 -8.10 50.53
CA CYS A 9 0.77 -6.71 50.07
C CYS A 9 1.83 -6.32 49.02
N MET A 10 2.93 -7.09 48.95
CA MET A 10 4.05 -6.79 48.05
C MET A 10 3.84 -7.40 46.64
N GLU A 11 3.11 -8.51 46.55
CA GLU A 11 2.69 -9.09 45.26
C GLU A 11 1.64 -8.21 44.55
N SER A 12 0.77 -7.53 45.30
CA SER A 12 -0.29 -6.68 44.72
C SER A 12 0.24 -5.36 44.16
N LEU A 13 1.26 -4.75 44.78
CA LEU A 13 1.89 -3.54 44.26
C LEU A 13 2.78 -3.80 43.03
N SER A 14 3.46 -4.95 42.97
CA SER A 14 4.23 -5.36 41.79
C SER A 14 3.34 -5.70 40.59
N ALA A 15 2.18 -6.31 40.82
CA ALA A 15 1.18 -6.55 39.77
C ALA A 15 0.57 -5.24 39.21
N VAL A 16 0.31 -4.25 40.08
CA VAL A 16 -0.16 -2.92 39.65
C VAL A 16 0.91 -2.16 38.86
N ALA A 17 2.17 -2.26 39.29
CA ALA A 17 3.30 -1.68 38.55
C ALA A 17 3.48 -2.33 37.17
N ALA A 18 3.40 -3.66 37.08
CA ALA A 18 3.48 -4.38 35.80
C ALA A 18 2.33 -4.01 34.84
N HIS A 19 1.10 -3.90 35.35
CA HIS A 19 -0.04 -3.43 34.55
C HIS A 19 0.16 -1.99 34.05
N HIS A 20 0.80 -1.13 34.85
CA HIS A 20 1.14 0.23 34.45
C HIS A 20 2.23 0.26 33.36
N GLU A 21 3.25 -0.58 33.48
CA GLU A 21 4.30 -0.76 32.47
C GLU A 21 3.71 -1.27 31.14
N ASP A 22 2.85 -2.29 31.18
CA ASP A 22 2.16 -2.81 30.00
C ASP A 22 1.30 -1.74 29.32
N TRP A 23 0.60 -0.92 30.11
CA TRP A 23 -0.16 0.20 29.59
C TRP A 23 0.73 1.25 28.91
N ILE A 24 1.88 1.60 29.50
CA ILE A 24 2.85 2.51 28.88
C ILE A 24 3.35 1.94 27.54
N ILE A 25 3.70 0.65 27.50
CA ILE A 25 4.16 -0.02 26.27
C ILE A 25 3.06 0.02 25.20
N GLN A 26 1.82 -0.32 25.54
CA GLN A 26 0.70 -0.28 24.59
C GLN A 26 0.44 1.14 24.06
N GLN A 27 0.48 2.16 24.91
CA GLN A 27 0.32 3.54 24.49
C GLN A 27 1.48 4.01 23.59
N ALA A 28 2.71 3.62 23.91
CA ALA A 28 3.87 3.93 23.10
C ALA A 28 3.75 3.29 21.70
N ILE A 29 3.34 2.02 21.61
CA ILE A 29 3.09 1.34 20.33
C ILE A 29 2.05 2.11 19.50
N ALA A 30 0.89 2.44 20.08
CA ALA A 30 -0.17 3.18 19.38
C ALA A 30 0.29 4.58 18.90
N LEU A 31 1.15 5.26 19.66
CA LEU A 31 1.73 6.54 19.25
C LEU A 31 2.74 6.39 18.10
N LEU A 32 3.58 5.35 18.15
CA LEU A 32 4.55 5.04 17.10
C LEU A 32 3.83 4.62 15.81
N GLU A 33 2.77 3.83 15.89
CA GLU A 33 1.89 3.49 14.77
C GLU A 33 1.36 4.74 14.07
N ARG A 34 0.82 5.69 14.83
CA ARG A 34 0.26 6.93 14.26
C ARG A 34 1.32 7.86 13.65
N ARG A 35 2.54 7.87 14.17
CA ARG A 35 3.59 8.82 13.74
C ARG A 35 4.54 8.27 12.69
N ILE A 36 4.91 7.00 12.79
CA ILE A 36 5.94 6.37 11.96
C ILE A 36 5.29 5.59 10.82
N PHE A 37 4.24 4.84 11.13
CA PHE A 37 3.55 3.99 10.17
C PHE A 37 2.36 4.75 9.58
N LYS A 38 2.64 5.77 8.75
CA LYS A 38 1.61 6.34 7.89
C LYS A 38 1.16 5.27 6.92
N VAL A 39 -0.01 4.69 7.20
CA VAL A 39 -0.76 3.86 6.28
C VAL A 39 -0.87 4.60 4.95
N GLY A 40 -0.40 3.95 3.87
CA GLY A 40 -0.55 4.50 2.53
C GLY A 40 -2.02 4.66 2.17
N PRO A 41 -2.36 5.51 1.18
CA PRO A 41 -3.74 5.68 0.77
C PRO A 41 -4.35 4.33 0.35
N CYS A 42 -5.59 4.09 0.77
CA CYS A 42 -6.36 2.93 0.33
C CYS A 42 -6.92 3.18 -1.08
N LEU A 43 -6.63 2.26 -2.01
CA LEU A 43 -7.06 2.32 -3.40
C LEU A 43 -8.25 1.38 -3.62
N SER A 44 -9.43 1.79 -3.16
CA SER A 44 -10.66 0.98 -3.17
C SER A 44 -11.29 0.75 -4.56
N GLY A 45 -10.69 1.25 -5.65
CA GLY A 45 -11.20 1.05 -7.00
C GLY A 45 -10.41 1.78 -8.10
N PRO A 46 -10.83 1.65 -9.37
CA PRO A 46 -10.07 2.19 -10.51
C PRO A 46 -9.93 3.71 -10.46
N ALA A 47 -10.97 4.41 -9.97
CA ALA A 47 -10.96 5.85 -9.83
C ALA A 47 -9.91 6.32 -8.82
N ALA A 48 -9.85 5.66 -7.64
CA ALA A 48 -8.86 5.95 -6.61
C ALA A 48 -7.43 5.71 -7.11
N VAL A 49 -7.20 4.59 -7.81
CA VAL A 49 -5.90 4.28 -8.44
C VAL A 49 -5.51 5.35 -9.46
N ARG A 50 -6.43 5.75 -10.34
CA ARG A 50 -6.19 6.78 -11.35
C ARG A 50 -5.84 8.11 -10.70
N ASP A 51 -6.58 8.51 -9.67
CA ASP A 51 -6.37 9.80 -9.02
C ASP A 51 -5.07 9.81 -8.21
N TYR A 52 -4.73 8.70 -7.56
CA TYR A 52 -3.41 8.49 -6.94
C TYR A 52 -2.27 8.60 -7.94
N LEU A 53 -2.35 7.89 -9.06
CA LEU A 53 -1.33 7.90 -10.11
C LEU A 53 -1.21 9.27 -10.78
N ARG A 54 -2.33 9.98 -10.98
CA ARG A 54 -2.32 11.36 -11.47
C ARG A 54 -1.49 12.26 -10.56
N LEU A 55 -1.70 12.19 -9.24
CA LEU A 55 -0.92 12.98 -8.29
C LEU A 55 0.57 12.63 -8.31
N LYS A 56 0.91 11.35 -8.48
CA LYS A 56 2.31 10.88 -8.54
C LYS A 56 3.02 11.24 -9.85
N LEU A 57 2.30 11.26 -10.96
CA LEU A 57 2.85 11.43 -12.30
C LEU A 57 2.68 12.85 -12.87
N VAL A 58 1.97 13.75 -12.18
CA VAL A 58 1.70 15.12 -12.66
C VAL A 58 2.99 15.90 -12.99
N ALA A 59 4.07 15.62 -12.26
CA ALA A 59 5.36 16.27 -12.43
C ALA A 59 6.33 15.46 -13.32
N GLU A 60 5.92 14.31 -13.87
CA GLU A 60 6.78 13.47 -14.71
C GLU A 60 6.69 13.91 -16.18
N PRO A 61 7.78 14.44 -16.77
CA PRO A 61 7.78 14.92 -18.15
C PRO A 61 7.94 13.81 -19.20
N ASN A 62 8.34 12.61 -18.77
CA ASN A 62 8.66 11.48 -19.62
C ASN A 62 7.59 10.38 -19.52
N GLU A 63 7.54 9.48 -20.50
CA GLU A 63 6.76 8.25 -20.36
C GLU A 63 7.36 7.39 -19.23
N VAL A 64 6.50 6.81 -18.39
CA VAL A 64 6.90 6.05 -17.21
C VAL A 64 6.08 4.76 -17.13
N PHE A 65 6.75 3.63 -16.92
CA PHE A 65 6.10 2.39 -16.50
C PHE A 65 6.33 2.22 -15.00
N ALA A 66 5.27 2.09 -14.22
CA ALA A 66 5.33 2.02 -12.76
C ALA A 66 4.54 0.84 -12.20
N ALA A 67 4.94 0.38 -11.02
CA ALA A 67 4.25 -0.60 -10.21
C ALA A 67 3.81 0.03 -8.88
N VAL A 68 2.58 -0.25 -8.47
CA VAL A 68 2.07 0.07 -7.14
C VAL A 68 1.84 -1.23 -6.39
N PHE A 69 2.51 -1.39 -5.26
CA PHE A 69 2.40 -2.57 -4.41
C PHE A 69 1.39 -2.31 -3.31
N LEU A 70 0.46 -3.24 -3.13
CA LEU A 70 -0.67 -3.11 -2.22
C LEU A 70 -0.71 -4.25 -1.21
N ASP A 71 -1.21 -3.96 -0.01
CA ASP A 71 -1.57 -4.98 0.96
C ASP A 71 -2.94 -5.64 0.62
N SER A 72 -3.40 -6.55 1.48
CA SER A 72 -4.70 -7.24 1.31
C SER A 72 -5.91 -6.32 1.49
N MET A 73 -5.72 -5.13 2.07
CA MET A 73 -6.75 -4.10 2.27
C MET A 73 -6.66 -2.99 1.21
N HIS A 74 -5.91 -3.23 0.13
CA HIS A 74 -5.64 -2.28 -0.96
C HIS A 74 -4.94 -0.98 -0.53
N GLN A 75 -4.20 -1.00 0.58
CA GLN A 75 -3.38 0.12 1.03
C GLN A 75 -2.04 0.12 0.29
N VAL A 76 -1.59 1.30 -0.14
CA VAL A 76 -0.30 1.40 -0.85
C VAL A 76 0.86 1.14 0.10
N LEU A 77 1.61 0.08 -0.20
CA LEU A 77 2.89 -0.24 0.43
C LEU A 77 4.03 0.55 -0.22
N ALA A 78 4.07 0.57 -1.55
CA ALA A 78 5.09 1.29 -2.31
C ALA A 78 4.60 1.68 -3.72
N TYR A 79 5.19 2.75 -4.25
CA TYR A 79 5.09 3.17 -5.65
C TYR A 79 6.49 3.18 -6.25
N GLU A 80 6.70 2.42 -7.33
CA GLU A 80 8.02 2.27 -7.94
C GLU A 80 7.94 2.47 -9.47
N PRO A 81 8.57 3.52 -10.02
CA PRO A 81 8.75 3.65 -11.45
C PRO A 81 9.82 2.65 -11.91
N LEU A 82 9.41 1.68 -12.71
CA LEU A 82 10.28 0.62 -13.24
C LEU A 82 11.07 1.10 -14.46
N PHE A 83 10.46 1.93 -15.32
CA PHE A 83 11.11 2.47 -16.51
C PHE A 83 10.72 3.93 -16.77
N ARG A 84 11.65 4.71 -17.30
CA ARG A 84 11.46 6.10 -17.74
C ARG A 84 12.00 6.27 -19.16
N GLY A 85 11.30 6.99 -20.04
CA GLY A 85 11.72 7.23 -21.43
C GLY A 85 10.79 6.56 -22.45
N THR A 86 11.15 6.54 -23.74
CA THR A 86 10.30 5.98 -24.81
C THR A 86 10.16 4.46 -24.68
N ILE A 87 8.99 3.96 -24.27
CA ILE A 87 8.72 2.53 -24.00
C ILE A 87 8.41 1.78 -25.31
N ASN A 88 9.14 2.08 -26.39
CA ASN A 88 8.89 1.44 -27.70
C ASN A 88 9.24 -0.06 -27.71
N SER A 89 9.96 -0.60 -26.71
CA SER A 89 10.23 -2.04 -26.57
C SER A 89 10.85 -2.46 -25.22
N THR A 90 10.50 -1.82 -24.11
CA THR A 90 11.13 -2.18 -22.83
C THR A 90 10.51 -3.44 -22.24
N ALA A 91 11.30 -4.51 -22.13
CA ALA A 91 10.89 -5.76 -21.53
C ALA A 91 10.72 -5.60 -20.00
N VAL A 92 9.47 -5.60 -19.53
CA VAL A 92 9.17 -5.81 -18.12
C VAL A 92 9.37 -7.29 -17.82
N TYR A 93 10.34 -7.62 -16.97
CA TYR A 93 10.59 -9.00 -16.58
C TYR A 93 9.69 -9.38 -15.40
N PRO A 94 8.69 -10.28 -15.58
CA PRO A 94 7.74 -10.60 -14.50
C PRO A 94 8.43 -11.11 -13.23
N ARG A 95 9.55 -11.86 -13.37
CA ARG A 95 10.36 -12.34 -12.24
C ARG A 95 10.83 -11.21 -11.32
N VAL A 96 11.17 -10.05 -11.87
CA VAL A 96 11.66 -8.90 -11.09
C VAL A 96 10.50 -8.27 -10.32
N VAL A 97 9.33 -8.16 -10.96
CA VAL A 97 8.11 -7.67 -10.31
C VAL A 97 7.68 -8.61 -9.19
N VAL A 98 7.67 -9.93 -9.43
CA VAL A 98 7.31 -10.93 -8.42
C VAL A 98 8.29 -10.95 -7.26
N GLN A 99 9.60 -10.86 -7.52
CA GLN A 99 10.59 -10.73 -6.46
C GLN A 99 10.27 -9.53 -5.58
N ARG A 100 9.92 -8.38 -6.19
CA ARG A 100 9.57 -7.18 -5.44
C ARG A 100 8.27 -7.31 -4.65
N VAL A 101 7.26 -7.98 -5.19
CA VAL A 101 6.02 -8.33 -4.48
C VAL A 101 6.35 -9.11 -3.20
N LEU A 102 7.24 -10.10 -3.27
CA LEU A 102 7.64 -10.91 -2.12
C LEU A 102 8.44 -10.11 -1.09
N GLU A 103 9.38 -9.28 -1.52
CA GLU A 103 10.16 -8.40 -0.64
C GLU A 103 9.27 -7.43 0.16
N LEU A 104 8.25 -6.87 -0.50
CA LEU A 104 7.30 -5.95 0.12
C LEU A 104 6.15 -6.64 0.85
N LYS A 105 6.07 -7.98 0.81
CA LYS A 105 4.93 -8.77 1.30
C LYS A 105 3.60 -8.23 0.74
N ALA A 106 3.61 -7.81 -0.52
CA ALA A 106 2.42 -7.27 -1.17
C ALA A 106 1.44 -8.40 -1.50
N ALA A 107 0.16 -8.15 -1.25
CA ALA A 107 -0.92 -9.07 -1.63
C ALA A 107 -1.40 -8.83 -3.06
N ALA A 108 -1.18 -7.62 -3.59
CA ALA A 108 -1.60 -7.20 -4.91
C ALA A 108 -0.60 -6.22 -5.52
N VAL A 109 -0.54 -6.19 -6.85
CA VAL A 109 0.26 -5.21 -7.60
C VAL A 109 -0.59 -4.57 -8.70
N VAL A 110 -0.44 -3.27 -8.89
CA VAL A 110 -1.05 -2.52 -9.99
C VAL A 110 0.08 -2.06 -10.90
N LEU A 111 0.04 -2.47 -12.17
CA LEU A 111 0.96 -1.99 -13.19
C LEU A 111 0.31 -0.85 -13.97
N ALA A 112 1.06 0.23 -14.15
CA ALA A 112 0.59 1.44 -14.82
C ALA A 112 1.59 1.90 -15.86
N HIS A 113 1.10 2.23 -17.05
CA HIS A 113 1.87 2.86 -18.10
C HIS A 113 1.38 4.29 -18.30
N PHE A 114 2.27 5.25 -18.07
CA PHE A 114 2.07 6.67 -18.28
C PHE A 114 2.77 7.12 -19.55
N VAL A 115 2.04 7.82 -20.40
CA VAL A 115 2.55 8.34 -21.68
C VAL A 115 2.44 9.86 -21.68
N ALA A 116 3.58 10.56 -21.78
CA ALA A 116 3.66 12.02 -21.73
C ALA A 116 3.34 12.71 -23.06
N ARG A 117 2.32 12.23 -23.80
CA ARG A 117 1.90 12.86 -25.07
C ARG A 117 0.99 14.05 -24.78
N HIS A 118 1.49 15.26 -25.05
CA HIS A 118 0.81 16.55 -24.94
C HIS A 118 -0.35 16.70 -25.94
N LYS A 119 -1.48 16.00 -25.75
CA LYS A 119 -2.76 16.32 -26.45
C LYS A 119 -3.97 16.05 -25.57
N MET A 120 -4.69 17.14 -25.31
CA MET A 120 -6.06 17.23 -24.79
C MET A 120 -6.94 16.08 -25.31
N ARG A 121 -7.38 15.18 -24.40
CA ARG A 121 -8.62 14.37 -24.38
C ARG A 121 -8.40 12.99 -23.72
N ILE A 122 -8.90 12.88 -22.49
CA ILE A 122 -9.63 11.71 -21.94
C ILE A 122 -8.99 10.33 -22.21
N LEU A 123 -8.41 9.78 -21.13
CA LEU A 123 -8.69 8.41 -20.69
C LEU A 123 -8.49 7.31 -21.76
N CYS A 124 -7.25 7.04 -22.11
CA CYS A 124 -6.90 5.68 -22.53
C CYS A 124 -6.10 5.06 -21.38
N PRO A 125 -6.73 4.37 -20.42
CA PRO A 125 -5.96 3.48 -19.57
C PRO A 125 -5.53 2.38 -20.53
N VAL A 126 -4.28 2.42 -21.01
CA VAL A 126 -3.73 1.25 -21.68
C VAL A 126 -3.67 0.19 -20.59
N PHE A 127 -4.70 -0.65 -20.63
CA PHE A 127 -5.02 -1.70 -19.69
C PHE A 127 -3.83 -2.65 -19.59
N LEU A 128 -3.19 -2.66 -18.41
CA LEU A 128 -2.80 -3.91 -17.78
C LEU A 128 -2.76 -3.72 -16.26
N CYS A 129 -3.92 -3.41 -15.67
CA CYS A 129 -4.12 -3.61 -14.24
C CYS A 129 -4.22 -5.12 -13.99
N ALA A 130 -3.08 -5.81 -13.96
CA ALA A 130 -3.01 -7.21 -13.55
C ALA A 130 -2.72 -7.24 -12.04
N VAL A 131 -3.78 -7.31 -11.24
CA VAL A 131 -3.65 -7.66 -9.83
C VAL A 131 -3.28 -9.14 -9.75
N LEU A 132 -2.00 -9.42 -9.50
CA LEU A 132 -1.56 -10.75 -9.08
C LEU A 132 -1.88 -10.91 -7.59
N GLY A 133 -3.16 -11.09 -7.28
CA GLY A 133 -3.66 -11.22 -5.90
C GLY A 133 -5.03 -11.87 -5.93
N GLY A 134 -5.14 -13.08 -5.38
CA GLY A 134 -6.32 -13.93 -5.48
C GLY A 134 -7.56 -13.37 -4.79
N GLN A 135 -8.35 -12.57 -5.50
CA GLN A 135 -9.80 -12.62 -5.44
C GLN A 135 -10.42 -11.98 -6.70
N GLU A 136 -11.21 -12.80 -7.39
CA GLU A 136 -12.24 -12.42 -8.38
C GLU A 136 -11.80 -11.87 -9.75
N ARG A 137 -11.55 -12.84 -10.63
CA ARG A 137 -11.95 -12.92 -12.05
C ARG A 137 -12.78 -11.72 -12.57
N THR A 138 -12.14 -10.91 -13.41
CA THR A 138 -12.72 -10.27 -14.62
C THR A 138 -14.10 -9.62 -14.49
N SER A 139 -14.18 -8.46 -13.83
CA SER A 139 -15.26 -7.48 -14.04
C SER A 139 -14.68 -6.05 -14.07
N TRP A 140 -13.62 -5.85 -14.85
CA TRP A 140 -12.98 -4.52 -14.96
C TRP A 140 -13.00 -3.96 -16.39
N ALA A 141 -13.59 -4.70 -17.34
CA ALA A 141 -13.68 -4.32 -18.75
C ALA A 141 -15.08 -3.83 -19.19
N SER A 142 -16.13 -3.97 -18.37
CA SER A 142 -17.49 -3.54 -18.75
C SER A 142 -17.81 -2.15 -18.21
N GLY A 143 -17.23 -1.14 -18.84
CA GLY A 143 -17.51 0.26 -18.55
C GLY A 143 -17.41 1.15 -19.78
N GLN A 144 -17.71 0.62 -20.97
CA GLN A 144 -17.80 1.42 -22.19
C GLN A 144 -19.14 1.13 -22.90
N ASN A 145 -20.00 2.15 -22.91
CA ASN A 145 -20.98 2.48 -23.94
C ASN A 145 -22.25 1.60 -24.11
N ARG A 146 -23.37 2.09 -23.57
CA ARG A 146 -24.65 2.24 -24.31
C ARG A 146 -25.04 3.71 -24.07
N GLY A 147 -25.03 4.61 -25.03
CA GLY A 147 -25.72 4.51 -26.30
C GLY A 147 -27.16 4.97 -26.13
N THR A 148 -27.38 6.29 -26.05
CA THR A 148 -28.54 7.04 -26.56
C THR A 148 -28.11 8.49 -26.77
#